data_AF-W7MSZ5-F1
#
_entry.id   AF-W7MSZ5-F1
#
_cell.length_a   1.000
_cell.length_b   1.000
_cell.length_c   1.000
_cell.angle_alpha   90.00
_cell.angle_beta   90.00
_cell.angle_gamma   90.00
#
_symmetry.space_group_name_H-M   'P 1'
#
loop_
_entity.id
_entity.type
_entity.pdbx_description
1 polymer ?
#
loop_
_entity_poly.entity_id
_entity_poly.type
_entity_poly.pdbx_seq_one_letter_code
_entity_poly.pdbx_strand_id
1 'polypeptide(L)'
;MNPKTFAYTEKKGFAEEIGEGKISLPLIHALATKSPEQGRLLSILQQRKCGNGLCPEVRKLALKDMIAAGGMEYAKKTALGLQDSITETLSMYESKVGETNWLLRLAQKKLEIED
;
A
#
# COMPACT_ATOMS: atom_id res chain seq x y z
N MET A 1 1.12 12.57 -15.44
CA MET A 1 0.99 11.12 -15.18
C MET A 1 2.40 10.60 -14.91
N ASN A 2 2.69 10.19 -13.68
CA ASN A 2 4.07 10.03 -13.17
C ASN A 2 4.64 8.63 -13.54
N PRO A 3 5.82 8.52 -14.18
CA PRO A 3 6.38 7.24 -14.65
C PRO A 3 6.70 6.20 -13.56
N LYS A 4 6.76 6.59 -12.27
CA LYS A 4 7.04 5.66 -11.17
C LYS A 4 5.93 4.63 -10.92
N THR A 5 4.70 4.89 -11.35
CA THR A 5 3.57 3.95 -11.22
C THR A 5 3.72 2.70 -12.12
N PHE A 6 4.53 2.80 -13.19
CA PHE A 6 4.76 1.69 -14.12
C PHE A 6 5.79 0.66 -13.61
N ALA A 7 6.78 1.07 -12.81
CA ALA A 7 7.83 0.15 -12.36
C ALA A 7 7.30 -0.99 -11.46
N TYR A 8 6.19 -0.76 -10.76
CA TYR A 8 5.52 -1.78 -9.94
C TYR A 8 4.61 -2.72 -10.73
N THR A 9 4.27 -2.39 -11.98
CA THR A 9 3.34 -3.16 -12.83
C THR A 9 4.03 -4.17 -13.75
N GLU A 10 5.35 -4.09 -13.95
CA GLU A 10 6.07 -5.01 -14.85
C GLU A 10 6.56 -6.31 -14.20
N LYS A 11 6.67 -6.39 -12.86
CA LYS A 11 7.23 -7.58 -12.17
C LYS A 11 6.21 -8.49 -11.50
N LYS A 12 4.94 -8.09 -11.44
CA LYS A 12 3.84 -8.83 -10.82
C LYS A 12 2.61 -8.48 -11.64
N GLY A 13 1.78 -9.45 -11.99
CA GLY A 13 0.62 -9.21 -12.83
C GLY A 13 -0.19 -7.99 -12.32
N PHE A 14 -0.68 -7.15 -13.23
CA PHE A 14 -1.42 -5.95 -12.87
C PHE A 14 -2.53 -6.26 -11.83
N ALA A 15 -2.45 -5.63 -10.65
CA ALA A 15 -3.39 -5.85 -9.54
C ALA A 15 -3.59 -7.33 -9.16
N GLU A 16 -2.55 -8.15 -9.34
CA GLU A 16 -2.55 -9.58 -8.99
C GLU A 16 -2.82 -9.78 -7.50
N GLU A 17 -2.44 -8.85 -6.63
CA GLU A 17 -2.75 -8.89 -5.21
C GLU A 17 -4.26 -8.86 -4.91
N ILE A 18 -5.05 -8.17 -5.75
CA ILE A 18 -6.52 -8.21 -5.68
C ILE A 18 -7.05 -9.54 -6.23
N GLY A 19 -6.42 -10.06 -7.29
CA GLY A 19 -6.71 -11.40 -7.84
C GLY A 19 -6.37 -12.55 -6.88
N GLU A 20 -5.35 -12.38 -6.04
CA GLU A 20 -4.91 -13.27 -4.96
C GLU A 20 -5.68 -13.03 -3.64
N GLY A 21 -6.39 -11.90 -3.54
CA GLY A 21 -7.21 -11.53 -2.38
C GLY A 21 -6.40 -11.19 -1.15
N LYS A 22 -5.20 -10.67 -1.36
CA LYS A 22 -4.39 -10.13 -0.26
C LYS A 22 -5.16 -8.98 0.36
N ILE A 23 -5.36 -9.10 1.67
CA ILE A 23 -5.98 -8.06 2.48
C ILE A 23 -4.87 -7.03 2.77
N SER A 24 -4.64 -6.13 1.82
CA SER A 24 -3.63 -5.07 1.93
C SER A 24 -4.18 -3.87 2.71
N LEU A 25 -3.30 -3.07 3.32
CA LEU A 25 -3.68 -1.88 4.09
C LEU A 25 -4.58 -0.91 3.29
N PRO A 26 -4.32 -0.61 2.00
CA PRO A 26 -5.23 0.19 1.18
C PRO A 26 -6.65 -0.40 1.08
N LEU A 27 -6.77 -1.72 0.94
CA LEU A 27 -8.04 -2.41 0.81
C LEU A 27 -8.80 -2.42 2.14
N ILE A 28 -8.11 -2.67 3.26
CA ILE A 28 -8.71 -2.59 4.60
C ILE A 28 -9.29 -1.19 4.81
N HIS A 29 -8.52 -0.15 4.50
CA HIS A 29 -8.99 1.23 4.64
C HIS A 29 -10.20 1.51 3.75
N ALA A 30 -10.13 1.14 2.46
CA ALA A 30 -11.23 1.34 1.52
C ALA A 30 -12.52 0.61 1.95
N LEU A 31 -12.41 -0.56 2.60
CA LEU A 31 -13.54 -1.32 3.13
C LEU A 31 -14.05 -0.78 4.47
N ALA A 32 -13.21 -0.11 5.26
CA ALA A 32 -13.61 0.51 6.53
C ALA A 32 -14.24 1.89 6.32
N THR A 33 -13.88 2.59 5.24
CA THR A 33 -14.40 3.91 4.89
C THR A 33 -15.78 3.79 4.23
N LYS A 34 -16.79 4.44 4.81
CA LYS A 34 -18.11 4.58 4.19
C LYS A 34 -17.99 5.40 2.90
N SER A 35 -18.06 4.71 1.76
CA SER A 35 -17.96 5.29 0.43
C SER A 35 -18.90 4.55 -0.55
N PRO A 36 -19.34 5.18 -1.64
CA PRO A 36 -20.08 4.50 -2.71
C PRO A 36 -19.33 3.28 -3.27
N GLU A 37 -18.00 3.33 -3.27
CA GLU A 37 -17.09 2.30 -3.75
C GLU A 37 -17.06 1.06 -2.84
N GLN A 38 -17.30 1.22 -1.54
CA GLN A 38 -17.24 0.15 -0.53
C GLN A 38 -18.13 -1.04 -0.90
N GLY A 39 -19.39 -0.78 -1.29
CA GLY A 39 -20.33 -1.83 -1.66
C GLY A 39 -19.86 -2.61 -2.90
N ARG A 40 -19.34 -1.90 -3.91
CA ARG A 40 -18.82 -2.50 -5.13
C ARG A 40 -17.56 -3.33 -4.87
N LEU A 41 -16.64 -2.84 -4.04
CA LEU A 41 -15.46 -3.58 -3.59
C LEU A 41 -15.84 -4.88 -2.87
N LEU A 42 -16.83 -4.83 -1.97
CA LEU A 42 -17.33 -6.04 -1.30
C LEU A 42 -17.91 -7.05 -2.28
N SER A 43 -18.73 -6.60 -3.25
CA SER A 43 -19.27 -7.48 -4.29
C SER A 43 -18.17 -8.12 -5.14
N ILE A 44 -17.13 -7.37 -5.51
CA ILE A 44 -15.98 -7.91 -6.26
C ILE A 44 -15.23 -8.97 -5.44
N LEU A 45 -15.01 -8.72 -4.14
CA LEU A 45 -14.36 -9.69 -3.25
C LEU A 45 -15.22 -10.96 -3.03
N GLN A 46 -16.54 -10.83 -3.00
CA GLN A 46 -17.46 -11.96 -2.94
C GLN A 46 -17.47 -12.76 -4.25
N GLN A 47 -17.56 -12.08 -5.40
CA GLN A 47 -17.47 -12.70 -6.72
C GLN A 47 -16.19 -13.52 -6.87
N ARG A 48 -15.07 -12.99 -6.38
CA ARG A 48 -13.79 -13.70 -6.34
C ARG A 48 -13.86 -15.01 -5.56
N LYS A 49 -14.56 -15.05 -4.42
CA LYS A 49 -14.70 -16.27 -3.60
C LYS A 49 -15.57 -17.35 -4.25
N CYS A 50 -16.55 -16.95 -5.06
CA CYS A 50 -17.51 -17.86 -5.67
C CYS A 50 -17.14 -18.32 -7.09
N GLY A 51 -16.17 -17.67 -7.74
CA GLY A 51 -15.76 -17.98 -9.12
C GLY A 51 -14.30 -18.44 -9.26
N ASN A 52 -13.87 -18.71 -10.50
CA ASN A 52 -12.49 -19.11 -10.84
C ASN A 52 -11.49 -17.93 -10.86
N GLY A 53 -11.66 -16.96 -9.97
CA GLY A 53 -10.87 -15.72 -9.90
C GLY A 53 -11.53 -14.51 -10.60
N LEU A 54 -10.76 -13.42 -10.73
CA LEU A 54 -11.22 -12.15 -11.30
C LEU A 54 -10.63 -11.90 -12.68
N CYS A 55 -11.46 -11.49 -13.63
CA CYS A 55 -10.96 -11.01 -14.92
C CYS A 55 -10.15 -9.70 -14.75
N PRO A 56 -9.22 -9.39 -15.68
CA PRO A 56 -8.37 -8.20 -15.57
C PRO A 56 -9.13 -6.87 -15.46
N GLU A 57 -10.29 -6.76 -16.09
CA GLU A 57 -11.13 -5.56 -16.10
C GLU A 57 -11.73 -5.30 -14.72
N VAL A 58 -12.21 -6.35 -14.05
CA VAL A 58 -12.75 -6.26 -12.69
C VAL A 58 -11.64 -5.95 -11.69
N ARG A 59 -10.43 -6.47 -11.90
CA ARG A 59 -9.25 -6.10 -11.09
C ARG A 59 -8.89 -4.62 -11.24
N LYS A 60 -8.93 -4.09 -12.47
CA LYS A 60 -8.74 -2.65 -12.74
C LYS A 60 -9.80 -1.80 -12.06
N LEU A 61 -11.06 -2.24 -12.08
CA LEU A 61 -12.16 -1.55 -11.41
C LEU A 61 -11.96 -1.52 -9.89
N ALA A 62 -11.64 -2.66 -9.27
CA ALA A 62 -11.36 -2.74 -7.84
C ALA A 62 -10.19 -1.82 -7.42
N LEU A 63 -9.13 -1.75 -8.22
CA LEU A 63 -8.03 -0.83 -7.96
C LEU A 63 -8.48 0.64 -8.01
N LYS A 64 -9.29 1.02 -9.00
CA LYS A 64 -9.84 2.38 -9.10
C LYS A 64 -10.72 2.72 -7.89
N ASP A 65 -11.56 1.78 -7.47
CA ASP A 65 -12.45 1.93 -6.32
C ASP A 65 -11.66 2.10 -5.02
N MET A 66 -10.60 1.31 -4.85
CA MET A 66 -9.70 1.41 -3.70
C MET A 66 -8.95 2.74 -3.65
N ILE A 67 -8.53 3.27 -4.82
CA ILE A 67 -7.93 4.60 -4.93
C ILE A 67 -8.96 5.69 -4.60
N ALA A 68 -10.17 5.61 -5.17
CA ALA A 68 -11.23 6.58 -4.96
C ALA A 68 -11.73 6.62 -3.50
N ALA A 69 -11.74 5.48 -2.81
CA ALA A 69 -12.02 5.38 -1.39
C ALA A 69 -10.86 5.86 -0.48
N GLY A 70 -9.76 6.38 -1.06
CA GLY A 70 -8.62 6.93 -0.32
C GLY A 70 -7.65 5.90 0.24
N GLY A 71 -7.78 4.62 -0.11
CA GLY A 71 -6.95 3.53 0.44
C GLY A 71 -5.46 3.70 0.18
N MET A 72 -5.08 4.14 -1.03
CA MET A 72 -3.68 4.36 -1.39
C MET A 72 -3.06 5.55 -0.64
N GLU A 73 -3.82 6.64 -0.51
CA GLU A 73 -3.37 7.83 0.21
C GLU A 73 -3.20 7.52 1.70
N TYR A 74 -4.14 6.79 2.29
CA TYR A 74 -4.03 6.34 3.67
C TYR A 74 -2.77 5.49 3.89
N ALA A 75 -2.51 4.50 3.02
CA ALA A 75 -1.34 3.66 3.15
C ALA A 75 -0.02 4.44 2.98
N LYS A 76 0.03 5.41 2.05
CA LYS A 76 1.20 6.30 1.90
C LYS A 76 1.43 7.10 3.18
N LYS A 77 0.39 7.74 3.72
CA LYS A 77 0.48 8.51 4.96
C LYS A 77 0.92 7.65 6.15
N THR A 78 0.41 6.43 6.26
CA THR A 78 0.85 5.48 7.30
C THR A 78 2.33 5.14 7.15
N ALA A 79 2.81 4.90 5.93
CA ALA A 79 4.20 4.57 5.68
C ALA A 79 5.15 5.76 5.98
N LEU A 80 4.77 6.99 5.61
CA LEU A 80 5.51 8.20 5.99
C LEU A 80 5.59 8.36 7.51
N GLY A 81 4.48 8.19 8.23
CA GLY A 81 4.49 8.25 9.69
C GLY A 81 5.36 7.18 10.35
N LEU A 82 5.44 5.97 9.76
CA LEU A 82 6.36 4.93 10.23
C LEU A 82 7.82 5.32 9.96
N GLN A 83 8.11 5.91 8.81
CA GLN A 83 9.45 6.39 8.47
C GLN A 83 9.91 7.50 9.44
N ASP A 84 9.02 8.43 9.79
CA ASP A 84 9.31 9.47 10.78
C ASP A 84 9.60 8.85 12.15
N SER A 85 8.76 7.92 12.61
CA SER A 85 8.95 7.23 13.89
C SER A 85 10.26 6.43 13.95
N ILE A 86 10.66 5.77 12.84
CA ILE A 86 11.95 5.09 12.73
C ILE A 86 13.09 6.12 12.82
N THR A 87 12.98 7.26 12.14
CA THR A 87 13.99 8.33 12.17
C THR A 87 14.20 8.86 13.58
N GLU A 88 13.11 9.17 14.29
CA GLU A 88 13.13 9.65 15.67
C GLU A 88 13.76 8.61 16.60
N THR A 89 13.34 7.35 16.47
CA THR A 89 13.83 6.25 17.31
C THR A 89 15.33 6.03 17.10
N LEU A 90 15.79 5.98 15.84
CA LEU A 90 17.23 5.83 15.54
C LEU A 90 18.03 7.01 16.09
N SER A 91 17.57 8.23 15.89
CA SER A 91 18.27 9.43 16.39
C SER A 91 18.35 9.45 17.93
N MET A 92 17.31 8.96 18.61
CA MET A 92 17.29 8.80 20.06
C MET A 92 18.32 7.78 20.55
N TYR A 93 18.49 6.65 19.85
CA TYR A 93 19.49 5.65 20.24
C TYR A 93 20.91 6.08 19.89
N GLU A 94 21.11 6.67 18.71
CA GLU A 94 22.42 7.19 18.28
C GLU A 94 22.92 8.28 19.22
N SER A 95 22.04 9.15 19.72
CA SER A 95 22.42 10.17 20.72
C SER A 95 22.78 9.58 22.08
N LYS A 96 22.14 8.47 22.50
CA LYS A 96 22.48 7.75 23.73
C LYS A 96 23.81 6.99 23.64
N VAL A 97 24.11 6.42 22.48
CA VAL A 97 25.35 5.67 22.24
C VAL A 97 26.52 6.62 21.93
N GLY A 98 26.24 7.79 21.35
CA GLY A 98 27.25 8.74 20.87
C GLY A 98 27.79 8.42 19.47
N GLU A 99 27.22 7.42 18.78
CA GLU A 99 27.63 6.99 17.44
C GLU A 99 26.42 6.78 16.52
N THR A 100 26.59 7.14 15.25
CA THR A 100 25.59 6.94 14.20
C THR A 100 25.64 5.51 13.66
N ASN A 101 24.48 4.85 13.56
CA ASN A 101 24.38 3.51 13.00
C ASN A 101 24.13 3.58 11.49
N TRP A 102 25.21 3.68 10.72
CA TRP A 102 25.17 3.79 9.26
C TRP A 102 24.47 2.62 8.56
N LEU A 103 24.50 1.42 9.14
CA LEU A 103 23.84 0.25 8.57
C LEU A 103 22.32 0.42 8.61
N LEU A 104 21.77 0.86 9.74
CA LEU A 104 20.34 1.11 9.89
C LEU A 104 19.90 2.33 9.08
N ARG A 105 20.72 3.39 9.00
CA ARG A 105 20.47 4.54 8.11
C ARG A 105 20.44 4.14 6.64
N LEU A 106 21.33 3.23 6.21
CA LEU A 106 21.32 2.71 4.86
C LEU A 106 20.06 1.87 4.58
N ALA A 107 19.66 1.01 5.51
CA ALA A 107 18.43 0.23 5.40
C ALA A 107 17.19 1.14 5.32
N GLN A 108 17.13 2.17 6.16
CA GLN A 108 16.08 3.20 6.12
C GLN A 108 16.03 3.88 4.74
N LYS A 109 17.18 4.32 4.21
CA LYS A 109 17.24 5.01 2.90
C LYS A 109 16.75 4.15 1.75
N LYS A 110 16.92 2.82 1.83
CA LYS A 110 16.42 1.88 0.81
C LYS A 110 14.90 1.66 0.87
N LEU A 111 14.28 1.93 2.00
CA LEU A 111 12.84 1.76 2.23
C LEU A 111 12.07 3.09 2.20
N GLU A 112 12.77 4.19 1.99
CA GLU A 112 12.20 5.54 1.95
C GLU A 112 11.22 5.69 0.79
N ILE A 113 10.05 6.25 1.10
CA ILE A 113 9.04 6.59 0.11
C ILE A 113 9.16 8.09 -0.15
N GLU A 114 9.39 8.47 -1.41
CA GLU A 114 9.38 9.88 -1.80
C GLU A 114 7.96 10.45 -1.75
N ASP A 115 7.84 11.71 -1.33
CA ASP A 115 6.62 12.49 -1.39
C ASP A 115 6.14 12.77 -2.83
#